data_AF-Q23A69-F1
#
_entry.id   AF-Q23A69-F1
#
_cell.length_a   1.000
_cell.length_b   1.000
_cell.length_c   1.000
_cell.angle_alpha   90.00
_cell.angle_beta   90.00
_cell.angle_gamma   90.00
#
_symmetry.space_group_name_H-M   'P 1'
#
loop_
_entity.id
_entity.type
_entity.pdbx_description
1 polymer ?
#
loop_
_entity_poly.entity_id
_entity_poly.type
_entity_poly.pdbx_seq_one_letter_code
_entity_poly.pdbx_strand_id
1 'polypeptide(L)'
;MAPLNDQQIVQNIHLKAKNFNSTQSVHNQINSYFTQLKDEIIKKIDVAQKKAINQALEMPFGKEQILKRYQEISQIQNLKSLLMQDQNKSFALYQKQCKDFIQQVELNKAKNTQLLQELLNQCDQIQQLIDFDRLNKSKIFLLDFLDSLNFFEDQTQSQVNSDNNLNNNILPQQDNNKIDQLMKLISNKTNYCSEEFLNQIRQQLQKLSHFFEQISFDKMNQEGKKAIRFSELNDEKINNVNEYVEHLIKLQDDPQHLQSVKNSFQISNLLNVLDNKFNFISNNYRDNLMRYLIETYPFSKNINTDEMFSEEQSFNILRSLETNYIKEFVKIVKKKENLNENGQNFDNSQTYRVQQKILESFIFEKRELENTLKQFPIFDLLLLLKEKSILNELQFQKSNLYDGNQRIEIVKNMNNQFEISINQTYYQGSNKGITNCISQILERDKKYIFRIQFEKRNDPNYFMIGLMKNENFNRYYGYNDQMSYYFRLENKKMKYYGGYGIDKFVKGDKTQLLDENSTLELRVWLEGKQVEVLNYPDYSYKVEIQDKFKQNLSQKDLCLYFYLEGTKINKSQKKHQQLSNFENQSMEEIQNNNI
;
A
#
# COMPACT_ATOMS: atom_id res chain seq x y z
N MET A 1 59.07 63.47 35.45
CA MET A 1 58.86 62.14 34.84
C MET A 1 57.50 61.65 35.30
N ALA A 2 56.50 61.63 34.42
CA ALA A 2 55.22 60.99 34.72
C ALA A 2 55.36 59.47 34.46
N PRO A 3 54.89 58.58 35.34
CA PRO A 3 55.16 57.16 35.25
C PRO A 3 54.15 56.51 34.31
N LEU A 4 54.53 56.28 33.07
CA LEU A 4 53.77 55.48 32.11
C LEU A 4 54.72 54.46 31.47
N ASN A 5 54.33 53.19 31.50
CA ASN A 5 55.10 52.07 30.95
C ASN A 5 55.09 52.03 29.41
N ASP A 6 54.29 52.86 28.76
CA ASP A 6 54.14 52.86 27.31
C ASP A 6 54.20 54.28 26.73
N GLN A 7 55.35 54.63 26.15
CA GLN A 7 55.56 55.91 25.47
C GLN A 7 54.66 56.08 24.24
N GLN A 8 54.08 55.00 23.69
CA GLN A 8 53.10 55.12 22.59
C GLN A 8 51.83 55.83 23.04
N ILE A 9 51.44 55.73 24.31
CA ILE A 9 50.26 56.44 24.82
C ILE A 9 50.49 57.96 24.78
N VAL A 10 51.68 58.42 25.22
CA VAL A 10 52.03 59.84 25.20
C VAL A 10 52.14 60.34 23.76
N GLN A 11 52.73 59.57 22.85
CA GLN A 11 52.79 59.91 21.43
C GLN A 11 51.41 59.95 20.78
N ASN A 12 50.52 59.00 21.10
CA ASN A 12 49.14 58.96 20.60
C ASN A 12 48.29 60.12 21.14
N ILE A 13 48.47 60.50 22.41
CA ILE A 13 47.81 61.68 22.98
C ILE A 13 48.35 62.94 22.30
N HIS A 14 49.66 63.06 22.05
CA HIS A 14 50.22 64.21 21.35
C HIS A 14 49.76 64.30 19.89
N LEU A 15 49.65 63.16 19.19
CA LEU A 15 49.09 63.07 17.83
C LEU A 15 47.60 63.42 17.81
N LYS A 16 46.81 62.90 18.75
CA LYS A 16 45.38 63.24 18.88
C LYS A 16 45.18 64.69 19.28
N ALA A 17 46.00 65.24 20.17
CA ALA A 17 45.94 66.64 20.57
C ALA A 17 46.33 67.60 19.43
N LYS A 18 47.27 67.21 18.55
CA LYS A 18 47.57 67.94 17.30
C LYS A 18 46.41 67.93 16.30
N ASN A 19 45.60 66.87 16.32
CA ASN A 19 44.42 66.71 15.47
C ASN A 19 43.11 67.18 16.13
N PHE A 20 43.15 67.59 17.39
CA PHE A 20 41.99 68.15 18.07
C PHE A 20 41.80 69.59 17.58
N ASN A 21 40.88 69.73 16.61
CA ASN A 21 40.33 70.99 16.19
C ASN A 21 39.91 71.80 17.43
N SER A 22 40.28 73.08 17.50
CA SER A 22 39.84 73.97 18.57
C SER A 22 38.32 73.89 18.73
N THR A 23 37.78 74.13 19.93
CA THR A 23 36.33 74.13 20.18
C THR A 23 35.56 75.00 19.16
N GLN A 24 36.20 76.07 18.67
CA GLN A 24 35.69 76.93 17.61
C GLN A 24 35.59 76.22 16.25
N SER A 25 36.55 75.37 15.89
CA SER A 25 36.56 74.59 14.66
C SER A 25 35.49 73.48 14.70
N VAL A 26 35.31 72.81 15.85
CA VAL A 26 34.22 71.84 16.05
C VAL A 26 32.84 72.53 15.95
N HIS A 27 32.68 73.69 16.59
CA HIS A 27 31.46 74.50 16.48
C HIS A 27 31.16 74.92 15.02
N ASN A 28 32.19 75.32 14.27
CA ASN A 28 32.04 75.66 12.85
C ASN A 28 31.73 74.43 11.99
N GLN A 29 32.28 73.25 12.31
CA GLN A 29 31.96 72.00 11.62
C GLN A 29 30.51 71.56 11.85
N ILE A 30 30.01 71.65 13.08
CA ILE A 30 28.60 71.37 13.42
C ILE A 30 27.69 72.32 12.62
N ASN A 31 27.96 73.62 12.68
CA ASN A 31 27.16 74.61 11.95
C ASN A 31 27.21 74.40 10.43
N SER A 32 28.39 74.14 9.88
CA SER A 32 28.57 73.85 8.46
C SER A 32 27.78 72.59 8.05
N TYR A 33 27.87 71.53 8.84
CA TYR A 33 27.15 70.27 8.58
C TYR A 33 25.63 70.47 8.58
N PHE A 34 25.08 71.09 9.63
CA PHE A 34 23.63 71.31 9.71
C PHE A 34 23.12 72.32 8.68
N THR A 35 23.94 73.31 8.29
CA THR A 35 23.59 74.23 7.20
C THR A 35 23.50 73.46 5.88
N GLN A 36 24.50 72.62 5.57
CA GLN A 36 24.48 71.76 4.38
C GLN A 36 23.29 70.79 4.41
N LEU A 37 23.03 70.14 5.56
CA LEU A 37 21.91 69.22 5.71
C LEU A 37 20.56 69.91 5.47
N LYS A 38 20.34 71.10 6.04
CA LYS A 38 19.13 71.90 5.80
C LYS A 38 18.97 72.23 4.32
N ASP A 39 20.02 72.71 3.68
CA ASP A 39 20.00 73.06 2.26
C ASP A 39 19.71 71.84 1.37
N GLU A 40 20.28 70.69 1.69
CA GLU A 40 20.03 69.45 0.95
C GLU A 40 18.60 68.93 1.13
N ILE A 41 18.07 68.94 2.36
CA ILE A 41 16.69 68.54 2.65
C ILE A 41 15.72 69.45 1.89
N ILE A 42 15.90 70.77 1.97
CA ILE A 42 15.07 71.75 1.25
C ILE A 42 15.12 71.51 -0.25
N LYS A 43 16.32 71.35 -0.84
CA LYS A 43 16.46 71.06 -2.28
C LYS A 43 15.73 69.78 -2.68
N LYS A 44 15.78 68.73 -1.86
CA LYS A 44 15.08 67.46 -2.14
C LYS A 44 13.57 67.62 -2.06
N ILE A 45 13.06 68.37 -1.09
CA ILE A 45 11.63 68.71 -0.98
C ILE A 45 11.19 69.52 -2.20
N ASP A 46 11.94 70.54 -2.61
CA ASP A 46 11.64 71.36 -3.78
C ASP A 46 11.61 70.54 -5.07
N VAL A 47 12.56 69.61 -5.25
CA VAL A 47 12.57 68.70 -6.40
C VAL A 47 11.35 67.78 -6.38
N ALA A 48 11.00 67.23 -5.22
CA ALA A 48 9.82 66.37 -5.08
C ALA A 48 8.52 67.14 -5.34
N GLN A 49 8.40 68.37 -4.83
CA GLN A 49 7.28 69.27 -5.08
C GLN A 49 7.14 69.59 -6.58
N LYS A 50 8.24 69.97 -7.24
CA LYS A 50 8.24 70.22 -8.70
C LYS A 50 7.84 68.99 -9.49
N LYS A 51 8.32 67.79 -9.11
CA LYS A 51 7.90 66.53 -9.74
C LYS A 51 6.41 66.27 -9.55
N ALA A 52 5.88 66.44 -8.34
CA ALA A 52 4.45 66.25 -8.06
C ALA A 52 3.58 67.24 -8.86
N ILE A 53 4.00 68.51 -8.93
CA ILE A 53 3.31 69.54 -9.74
C ILE A 53 3.36 69.19 -11.22
N ASN A 54 4.53 68.82 -11.77
CA ASN A 54 4.65 68.45 -13.17
C ASN A 54 3.81 67.21 -13.51
N GLN A 55 3.78 66.20 -12.64
CA GLN A 55 2.91 65.04 -12.80
C GLN A 55 1.42 65.40 -12.74
N ALA A 56 1.03 66.36 -11.90
CA ALA A 56 -0.33 66.88 -11.87
C ALA A 56 -0.68 67.69 -13.14
N LEU A 57 0.28 68.42 -13.71
CA LEU A 57 0.10 69.20 -14.94
C LEU A 57 0.10 68.34 -16.21
N GLU A 58 0.82 67.22 -16.21
CA GLU A 58 0.83 66.22 -17.28
C GLU A 58 -0.42 65.30 -17.25
N MET A 59 -1.37 65.54 -16.33
CA MET A 59 -2.60 64.76 -16.27
C MET A 59 -3.40 64.90 -17.59
N PRO A 60 -3.70 63.79 -18.28
CA PRO A 60 -4.24 63.83 -19.64
C PRO A 60 -5.76 64.13 -19.73
N PHE A 61 -6.48 64.29 -18.60
CA PHE A 61 -7.94 64.39 -18.59
C PHE A 61 -8.47 65.43 -17.58
N GLY A 62 -8.97 66.56 -18.08
CA GLY A 62 -9.73 67.55 -17.30
C GLY A 62 -11.25 67.30 -17.32
N LYS A 63 -12.00 67.95 -16.40
CA LYS A 63 -13.48 67.86 -16.30
C LYS A 63 -14.20 68.03 -17.65
N GLU A 64 -13.73 68.98 -18.47
CA GLU A 64 -14.33 69.27 -19.78
C GLU A 64 -14.13 68.13 -20.79
N GLN A 65 -12.98 67.46 -20.76
CA GLN A 65 -12.68 66.34 -21.65
C GLN A 65 -13.46 65.09 -21.26
N ILE A 66 -13.66 64.84 -19.95
CA ILE A 66 -14.52 63.75 -19.46
C ILE A 66 -15.95 63.97 -19.93
N LEU A 67 -16.48 65.20 -19.77
CA LEU A 67 -17.82 65.56 -20.24
C LEU A 67 -17.97 65.40 -21.75
N LYS A 68 -16.98 65.85 -22.52
CA LYS A 68 -16.97 65.71 -23.98
C LYS A 68 -17.00 64.25 -24.41
N ARG A 69 -16.14 63.41 -23.82
CA ARG A 69 -16.05 61.98 -24.14
C ARG A 69 -17.32 61.22 -23.74
N TYR A 70 -17.92 61.57 -22.60
CA TYR A 70 -19.23 61.07 -22.20
C TYR A 70 -20.33 61.45 -23.23
N GLN A 71 -20.35 62.71 -23.69
CA GLN A 71 -21.31 63.17 -24.69
C GLN A 71 -21.13 62.46 -26.05
N GLU A 72 -19.89 62.17 -26.44
CA GLU A 72 -19.56 61.39 -27.63
C GLU A 72 -20.05 59.93 -27.52
N ILE A 73 -19.77 59.26 -26.39
CA ILE A 73 -20.17 57.86 -26.18
C ILE A 73 -21.69 57.72 -26.06
N SER A 74 -22.35 58.63 -25.31
CA SER A 74 -23.80 58.61 -25.13
C SER A 74 -24.58 59.05 -26.35
N GLN A 75 -23.92 59.71 -27.32
CA GLN A 75 -24.54 60.29 -28.53
C GLN A 75 -25.73 61.20 -28.22
N ILE A 76 -25.77 61.78 -27.01
CA ILE A 76 -26.93 62.52 -26.52
C ILE A 76 -27.26 63.75 -27.37
N GLN A 77 -26.24 64.34 -28.02
CA GLN A 77 -26.43 65.44 -28.98
C GLN A 77 -27.08 64.96 -30.29
N ASN A 78 -26.79 63.74 -30.74
CA ASN A 78 -27.42 63.14 -31.93
C ASN A 78 -28.89 62.80 -31.66
N LEU A 79 -29.19 62.31 -30.45
CA LEU A 79 -30.58 62.11 -30.02
C LEU A 79 -31.32 63.45 -29.98
N LYS A 80 -30.70 64.48 -29.40
CA LYS A 80 -31.28 65.82 -29.32
C LYS A 80 -31.53 66.42 -30.71
N SER A 81 -30.59 66.28 -31.65
CA SER A 81 -30.77 66.78 -33.02
C SER A 81 -31.83 65.99 -33.79
N LEU A 82 -31.97 64.69 -33.55
CA LEU A 82 -33.03 63.86 -34.13
C LEU A 82 -34.42 64.28 -33.60
N LEU A 83 -34.54 64.60 -32.31
CA LEU A 83 -35.79 65.05 -31.71
C LEU A 83 -36.18 66.48 -32.11
N MET A 84 -35.21 67.32 -32.45
CA MET A 84 -35.39 68.74 -32.78
C MET A 84 -35.44 69.03 -34.30
N GLN A 85 -35.41 68.01 -35.17
CA GLN A 85 -35.57 68.21 -36.62
C GLN A 85 -37.00 68.67 -36.96
N ASP A 86 -37.12 69.79 -37.69
CA ASP A 86 -38.38 70.37 -38.15
C ASP A 86 -39.24 69.38 -38.95
N GLN A 87 -40.54 69.37 -38.65
CA GLN A 87 -41.58 68.41 -39.08
C GLN A 87 -41.97 68.46 -40.57
N ASN A 88 -41.02 68.70 -41.48
CA ASN A 88 -41.27 68.68 -42.93
C ASN A 88 -41.04 67.30 -43.59
N LYS A 89 -40.78 66.25 -42.79
CA LYS A 89 -40.66 64.86 -43.26
C LYS A 89 -41.91 64.08 -42.89
N SER A 90 -42.31 63.13 -43.74
CA SER A 90 -43.46 62.27 -43.42
C SER A 90 -43.24 61.53 -42.10
N PHE A 91 -44.29 61.41 -41.29
CA PHE A 91 -44.24 60.74 -39.99
C PHE A 91 -43.60 59.35 -40.06
N ALA A 92 -43.85 58.61 -41.16
CA ALA A 92 -43.27 57.30 -41.40
C ALA A 92 -41.74 57.34 -41.53
N LEU A 93 -41.18 58.38 -42.17
CA LEU A 93 -39.73 58.54 -42.31
C LEU A 93 -39.10 58.91 -40.97
N TYR A 94 -39.72 59.81 -40.21
CA TYR A 94 -39.27 60.20 -38.87
C TYR A 94 -39.28 59.00 -37.89
N GLN A 95 -40.37 58.23 -37.90
CA GLN A 95 -40.51 57.03 -37.10
C GLN A 95 -39.43 55.99 -37.45
N LYS A 96 -39.12 55.83 -38.75
CA LYS A 96 -38.04 54.95 -39.20
C LYS A 96 -36.68 55.42 -38.70
N GLN A 97 -36.36 56.72 -38.82
CA GLN A 97 -35.10 57.26 -38.32
C GLN A 97 -34.93 57.11 -36.80
N CYS A 98 -36.00 57.26 -36.02
CA CYS A 98 -35.98 57.01 -34.58
C CYS A 98 -35.76 55.53 -34.26
N LYS A 99 -36.43 54.62 -34.98
CA LYS A 99 -36.23 53.17 -34.81
C LYS A 99 -34.82 52.75 -35.18
N ASP A 100 -34.29 53.26 -36.28
CA ASP A 100 -32.93 52.96 -36.75
C ASP A 100 -31.88 53.49 -35.74
N PHE A 101 -32.09 54.69 -35.17
CA PHE A 101 -31.23 55.24 -34.12
C PHE A 101 -31.25 54.37 -32.85
N ILE A 102 -32.45 54.01 -32.36
CA ILE A 102 -32.58 53.15 -31.17
C ILE A 102 -31.95 51.78 -31.41
N GLN A 103 -32.15 51.18 -32.60
CA GLN A 103 -31.50 49.91 -32.95
C GLN A 103 -29.98 50.04 -32.99
N GLN A 104 -29.43 51.13 -33.53
CA GLN A 104 -27.97 51.36 -33.51
C GLN A 104 -27.42 51.57 -32.11
N VAL A 105 -28.13 52.30 -31.25
CA VAL A 105 -27.72 52.49 -29.85
C VAL A 105 -27.80 51.18 -29.08
N GLU A 106 -28.84 50.38 -29.29
CA GLU A 106 -28.99 49.08 -28.63
C GLU A 106 -27.92 48.08 -29.11
N LEU A 107 -27.61 48.05 -30.41
CA LEU A 107 -26.51 47.23 -30.96
C LEU A 107 -25.15 47.63 -30.38
N ASN A 108 -24.93 48.92 -30.13
CA ASN A 108 -23.67 49.43 -29.58
C ASN A 108 -23.64 49.48 -28.04
N LYS A 109 -24.70 49.06 -27.36
CA LYS A 109 -24.85 49.18 -25.89
C LYS A 109 -23.71 48.54 -25.11
N ALA A 110 -23.30 47.34 -25.49
CA ALA A 110 -22.18 46.64 -24.85
C ALA A 110 -20.86 47.42 -25.02
N LYS A 111 -20.59 47.90 -26.23
CA LYS A 111 -19.41 48.71 -26.55
C LYS A 111 -19.40 50.05 -25.80
N ASN A 112 -20.55 50.73 -25.74
CA ASN A 112 -20.68 52.00 -25.02
C ASN A 112 -20.52 51.81 -23.50
N THR A 113 -21.05 50.71 -22.96
CA THR A 113 -20.88 50.34 -21.54
C THR A 113 -19.39 50.11 -21.23
N GLN A 114 -18.68 49.40 -22.10
CA GLN A 114 -17.24 49.19 -21.96
C GLN A 114 -16.45 50.51 -22.00
N LEU A 115 -16.74 51.38 -22.98
CA LEU A 115 -16.06 52.68 -23.10
C LEU A 115 -16.33 53.61 -21.90
N LEU A 116 -17.54 53.56 -21.33
CA LEU A 116 -17.87 54.30 -20.10
C LEU A 116 -17.19 53.71 -18.87
N GLN A 117 -17.08 52.38 -18.78
CA GLN A 117 -16.34 51.73 -17.71
C GLN A 117 -14.84 52.04 -17.78
N GLU A 118 -14.26 52.07 -18.98
CA GLU A 118 -12.88 52.49 -19.20
C GLU A 118 -12.67 53.96 -18.82
N LEU A 119 -13.62 54.85 -19.15
CA LEU A 119 -13.58 56.25 -18.72
C LEU A 119 -13.68 56.39 -17.20
N LEU A 120 -14.54 55.60 -16.54
CA LEU A 120 -14.68 55.61 -15.09
C LEU A 120 -13.41 55.11 -14.40
N ASN A 121 -12.85 53.99 -14.85
CA ASN A 121 -11.59 53.46 -14.34
C ASN A 121 -10.44 54.47 -14.52
N GLN A 122 -10.42 55.22 -15.63
CA GLN A 122 -9.45 56.31 -15.84
C GLN A 122 -9.65 57.46 -14.85
N CYS A 123 -10.89 57.78 -14.47
CA CYS A 123 -11.17 58.79 -13.43
C CYS A 123 -10.71 58.31 -12.04
N ASP A 124 -10.97 57.06 -11.69
CA ASP A 124 -10.58 56.47 -10.40
C ASP A 124 -9.05 56.39 -10.25
N GLN A 125 -8.34 56.06 -11.33
CA GLN A 125 -6.87 56.07 -11.37
C GLN A 125 -6.31 57.47 -11.11
N ILE A 126 -6.94 58.53 -11.61
CA ILE A 126 -6.49 59.91 -11.39
C ILE A 126 -6.54 60.29 -9.91
N GLN A 127 -7.59 59.86 -9.20
CA GLN A 127 -7.76 60.16 -7.77
C GLN A 127 -6.71 59.46 -6.88
N GLN A 128 -6.06 58.40 -7.38
CA GLN A 128 -4.98 57.67 -6.69
C GLN A 128 -3.56 58.16 -7.03
N LEU A 129 -3.38 59.06 -8.01
CA LEU A 129 -2.05 59.49 -8.48
C LEU A 129 -1.29 60.36 -7.45
N ILE A 130 -1.98 61.07 -6.57
CA ILE A 130 -1.37 61.85 -5.48
C ILE A 130 -1.92 61.37 -4.14
N ASP A 131 -1.23 60.40 -3.55
CA ASP A 131 -1.52 59.87 -2.22
C ASP A 131 -1.04 60.85 -1.12
N PHE A 132 -1.92 61.77 -0.73
CA PHE A 132 -1.64 62.72 0.34
C PHE A 132 -1.48 62.06 1.72
N ASP A 133 -2.05 60.88 1.94
CA ASP A 133 -1.87 60.13 3.20
C ASP A 133 -0.44 59.60 3.31
N ARG A 134 0.10 59.07 2.20
CA ARG A 134 1.52 58.70 2.13
C ARG A 134 2.45 59.89 2.29
N LEU A 135 2.09 61.06 1.76
CA LEU A 135 2.87 62.30 1.95
C LEU A 135 2.84 62.74 3.43
N ASN A 136 1.68 62.66 4.09
CA ASN A 136 1.55 62.98 5.51
C ASN A 136 2.34 62.02 6.40
N LYS A 137 2.32 60.71 6.10
CA LYS A 137 3.17 59.72 6.81
C LYS A 137 4.66 59.99 6.60
N SER A 138 5.06 60.31 5.37
CA SER A 138 6.45 60.70 5.06
C SER A 138 6.88 61.98 5.79
N LYS A 139 5.97 62.93 5.96
CA LYS A 139 6.21 64.17 6.72
C LYS A 139 6.45 63.86 8.20
N ILE A 140 5.57 63.08 8.83
CA ILE A 140 5.71 62.68 10.24
C ILE A 140 7.06 61.97 10.43
N PHE A 141 7.37 61.00 9.56
CA PHE A 141 8.66 60.30 9.58
C PHE A 141 9.87 61.24 9.49
N LEU A 142 9.87 62.22 8.58
CA LEU A 142 10.97 63.17 8.44
C LEU A 142 11.14 64.00 9.72
N LEU A 143 10.04 64.40 10.36
CA LEU A 143 10.08 65.17 11.61
C LEU A 143 10.63 64.31 12.76
N ASP A 144 10.13 63.09 12.95
CA ASP A 144 10.62 62.18 13.99
C ASP A 144 12.11 61.83 13.80
N PHE A 145 12.54 61.64 12.55
CA PHE A 145 13.95 61.42 12.23
C PHE A 145 14.81 62.64 12.60
N LEU A 146 14.34 63.85 12.33
CA LEU A 146 15.05 65.07 12.69
C LEU A 146 15.13 65.25 14.21
N ASP A 147 14.08 64.88 14.95
CA ASP A 147 14.07 64.89 16.41
C ASP A 147 15.10 63.90 17.01
N SER A 148 15.43 62.83 16.29
CA SER A 148 16.44 61.85 16.71
C SER A 148 17.90 62.29 16.53
N LEU A 149 18.16 63.45 15.90
CA LEU A 149 19.51 63.99 15.66
C LEU A 149 20.13 64.61 16.94
N ASN A 150 20.24 63.82 18.01
CA ASN A 150 21.04 64.17 19.19
C ASN A 150 22.50 63.75 18.99
N PHE A 151 23.41 64.74 18.88
CA PHE A 151 24.85 64.51 18.65
C PHE A 151 25.65 64.26 19.93
N PHE A 152 25.05 64.52 21.09
CA PHE A 152 25.62 64.24 22.39
C PHE A 152 24.69 63.24 23.08
N GLU A 153 25.14 62.01 23.26
CA GLU A 153 24.57 61.15 24.30
C GLU A 153 24.69 61.91 25.62
N ASP A 154 23.62 61.96 26.42
CA ASP A 154 23.69 62.46 27.79
C ASP A 154 24.73 61.64 28.57
N GLN A 155 25.97 62.12 28.61
CA GLN A 155 27.08 61.47 29.32
C GLN A 155 26.92 61.51 30.85
N THR A 156 25.78 62.00 31.36
CA THR A 156 25.48 62.10 32.79
C THR A 156 25.04 60.78 33.43
N GLN A 157 24.83 59.69 32.67
CA GLN A 157 24.50 58.38 33.24
C GLN A 157 25.64 57.35 33.26
N SER A 158 26.81 57.64 32.68
CA SER A 158 27.86 56.63 32.44
C SER A 158 29.03 56.64 33.43
N GLN A 159 28.93 57.33 34.58
CA GLN A 159 30.04 57.47 35.54
C GLN A 159 29.79 56.93 36.96
N VAL A 160 28.75 56.13 37.19
CA VAL A 160 28.63 55.39 38.46
C VAL A 160 28.37 53.92 38.16
N ASN A 161 29.46 53.14 38.05
CA ASN A 161 29.61 51.72 38.41
C ASN A 161 30.74 51.07 37.59
N SER A 162 31.96 51.55 37.79
CA SER A 162 33.17 50.81 37.45
C SER A 162 33.77 50.31 38.76
N ASP A 163 33.14 49.28 39.32
CA ASP A 163 33.75 48.31 40.26
C ASP A 163 32.65 47.32 40.66
N ASN A 164 32.48 46.26 39.85
CA ASN A 164 32.24 44.87 40.26
C ASN A 164 31.64 44.03 39.11
N ASN A 165 32.41 43.01 38.71
CA ASN A 165 32.03 41.78 38.01
C ASN A 165 31.69 41.80 36.51
N LEU A 166 32.45 40.96 35.80
CA LEU A 166 32.21 40.41 34.47
C LEU A 166 30.78 39.85 34.34
N ASN A 167 30.21 40.00 33.14
CA ASN A 167 28.91 39.56 32.64
C ASN A 167 27.70 40.44 32.99
N ASN A 168 27.34 41.33 32.06
CA ASN A 168 26.00 41.40 31.43
C ASN A 168 25.92 42.67 30.56
N ASN A 169 25.97 42.49 29.24
CA ASN A 169 25.48 43.50 28.29
C ASN A 169 23.95 43.51 28.36
N ILE A 170 23.40 44.23 29.33
CA ILE A 170 21.99 44.64 29.32
C ILE A 170 21.99 46.12 28.98
N LEU A 171 21.84 46.41 27.67
CA LEU A 171 21.23 47.67 27.24
C LEU A 171 19.88 47.81 27.98
N PRO A 172 19.45 49.04 28.33
CA PRO A 172 18.15 49.24 28.96
C PRO A 172 17.07 48.57 28.09
N GLN A 173 16.43 47.55 28.65
CA GLN A 173 15.26 46.89 28.06
C GLN A 173 14.13 47.92 27.99
N GLN A 174 14.06 48.65 26.88
CA GLN A 174 12.75 48.96 26.31
C GLN A 174 12.24 47.64 25.73
N ASP A 175 11.22 47.07 26.38
CA ASP A 175 10.51 45.85 25.96
C ASP A 175 9.88 46.04 24.56
N ASN A 176 10.69 45.95 23.51
CA ASN A 176 10.21 45.92 22.15
C ASN A 176 9.93 44.47 21.74
N ASN A 177 8.86 43.91 22.32
CA ASN A 177 8.41 42.52 22.18
C ASN A 177 8.42 42.02 20.72
N LYS A 178 8.14 42.91 19.74
CA LYS A 178 8.15 42.58 18.30
C LYS A 178 9.55 42.32 17.73
N ILE A 179 10.55 43.10 18.13
CA ILE A 179 11.94 42.90 17.69
C ILE A 179 12.47 41.59 18.27
N ASP A 180 12.18 41.29 19.53
CA ASP A 180 12.56 40.02 20.15
C ASP A 180 11.89 38.82 19.48
N GLN A 181 10.63 38.96 19.05
CA GLN A 181 9.94 37.93 18.27
C GLN A 181 10.57 37.71 16.89
N LEU A 182 10.96 38.78 16.19
CA LEU A 182 11.70 38.68 14.92
C LEU A 182 13.08 38.06 15.12
N MET A 183 13.80 38.49 16.16
CA MET A 183 15.10 37.93 16.49
C MET A 183 15.01 36.45 16.77
N LYS A 184 13.96 35.96 17.48
CA LYS A 184 13.73 34.52 17.70
C LYS A 184 13.55 33.72 16.40
N LEU A 185 12.96 34.31 15.36
CA LEU A 185 12.86 33.66 14.04
C LEU A 185 14.21 33.61 13.33
N ILE A 186 14.93 34.73 13.33
CA ILE A 186 16.20 34.89 12.60
C ILE A 186 17.30 34.05 13.27
N SER A 187 17.41 34.13 14.59
CA SER A 187 18.41 33.45 15.42
C SER A 187 18.10 31.97 15.66
N ASN A 188 17.23 31.37 14.85
CA ASN A 188 16.98 29.95 14.93
C ASN A 188 18.27 29.18 14.64
N LYS A 189 18.59 28.18 15.47
CA LYS A 189 19.79 27.34 15.37
C LYS A 189 19.98 26.72 13.99
N THR A 190 18.91 26.39 13.28
CA THR A 190 19.00 25.79 11.93
C THR A 190 19.45 26.76 10.84
N ASN A 191 19.47 28.07 11.12
CA ASN A 191 19.92 29.08 10.17
C ASN A 191 21.44 29.33 10.23
N TYR A 192 22.15 28.75 11.20
CA TYR A 192 23.61 28.87 11.37
C TYR A 192 24.17 30.30 11.29
N CYS A 193 23.40 31.28 11.78
CA CYS A 193 23.83 32.68 11.82
C CYS A 193 24.90 32.91 12.90
N SER A 194 25.94 33.67 12.59
CA SER A 194 26.96 34.04 13.58
C SER A 194 26.45 35.08 14.58
N GLU A 195 27.00 35.07 15.79
CA GLU A 195 26.69 36.09 16.82
C GLU A 195 26.98 37.51 16.31
N GLU A 196 28.06 37.69 15.54
CA GLU A 196 28.39 38.98 14.93
C GLU A 196 27.28 39.46 13.99
N PHE A 197 26.81 38.58 13.09
CA PHE A 197 25.72 38.89 12.17
C PHE A 197 24.41 39.17 12.93
N LEU A 198 24.06 38.34 13.92
CA LEU A 198 22.86 38.52 14.73
C LEU A 198 22.87 39.84 15.50
N ASN A 199 24.03 40.25 16.02
CA ASN A 199 24.18 41.54 16.69
C ASN A 199 24.05 42.71 15.72
N GLN A 200 24.63 42.62 14.52
CA GLN A 200 24.45 43.63 13.47
C GLN A 200 22.97 43.76 13.07
N ILE A 201 22.28 42.64 12.84
CA ILE A 201 20.85 42.63 12.52
C ILE A 201 20.03 43.24 13.66
N ARG A 202 20.29 42.85 14.91
CA ARG A 202 19.60 43.41 16.08
C ARG A 202 19.76 44.92 16.16
N GLN A 203 20.97 45.44 15.97
CA GLN A 203 21.24 46.89 15.97
C GLN A 203 20.49 47.62 14.86
N GLN A 204 20.41 47.05 13.65
CA GLN A 204 19.66 47.64 12.55
C GLN A 204 18.15 47.57 12.79
N LEU A 205 17.63 46.46 13.32
CA LEU A 205 16.21 46.34 13.67
C LEU A 205 15.79 47.30 14.78
N GLN A 206 16.66 47.57 15.76
CA GLN A 206 16.44 48.57 16.80
C GLN A 206 16.33 49.99 16.24
N LYS A 207 17.18 50.36 15.28
CA LYS A 207 17.10 51.65 14.56
C LYS A 207 15.80 51.78 13.76
N LEU A 208 15.21 50.65 13.37
CA LEU A 208 13.95 50.57 12.64
C LEU A 208 12.74 50.24 13.52
N SER A 209 12.89 50.27 14.85
CA SER A 209 11.86 49.87 15.82
C SER A 209 10.49 50.50 15.55
N HIS A 210 10.48 51.80 15.27
CA HIS A 210 9.26 52.55 14.98
C HIS A 210 8.48 52.03 13.76
N PHE A 211 9.16 51.42 12.78
CA PHE A 211 8.50 50.82 11.61
C PHE A 211 7.79 49.50 11.96
N PHE A 212 8.34 48.73 12.89
CA PHE A 212 7.77 47.44 13.30
C PHE A 212 6.59 47.61 14.27
N GLU A 213 6.50 48.74 14.97
CA GLU A 213 5.35 49.08 15.82
C GLU A 213 4.03 49.08 15.03
N GLN A 214 4.07 49.41 13.74
CA GLN A 214 2.91 49.49 12.86
C GLN A 214 2.39 48.11 12.37
N ILE A 215 3.14 47.01 12.58
CA ILE A 215 2.78 45.66 12.12
C ILE A 215 2.12 44.88 13.25
N SER A 216 0.94 44.27 13.04
CA SER A 216 0.33 43.35 14.03
C SER A 216 0.99 41.97 13.97
N PHE A 217 1.37 41.43 15.15
CA PHE A 217 1.96 40.10 15.31
C PHE A 217 0.93 39.06 15.83
N ASP A 218 -0.33 39.46 16.06
CA ASP A 218 -1.37 38.61 16.65
C ASP A 218 -1.72 37.38 15.78
N LYS A 219 -1.48 37.49 14.46
CA LYS A 219 -1.69 36.44 13.45
C LYS A 219 -0.39 35.98 12.79
N MET A 220 0.75 36.16 13.47
CA MET A 220 2.06 35.79 12.93
C MET A 220 2.17 34.29 12.61
N ASN A 221 1.53 33.44 13.42
CA ASN A 221 1.46 32.00 13.21
C ASN A 221 0.07 31.59 12.67
N GLN A 222 0.04 30.61 11.77
CA GLN A 222 -1.22 30.05 11.28
C GLN A 222 -2.00 29.34 12.39
N GLU A 223 -3.31 29.55 12.42
CA GLU A 223 -4.21 28.94 13.40
C GLU A 223 -4.14 27.40 13.36
N GLY A 224 -4.07 26.76 14.53
CA GLY A 224 -3.94 25.31 14.67
C GLY A 224 -2.54 24.74 14.40
N LYS A 225 -1.57 25.54 13.93
CA LYS A 225 -0.18 25.10 13.73
C LYS A 225 0.70 25.51 14.90
N LYS A 226 1.55 24.60 15.37
CA LYS A 226 2.56 24.86 16.39
C LYS A 226 3.92 25.03 15.73
N ALA A 227 4.66 26.05 16.15
CA ALA A 227 6.04 26.24 15.73
C ALA A 227 6.91 25.06 16.18
N ILE A 228 7.92 24.73 15.39
CA ILE A 228 8.93 23.74 15.75
C ILE A 228 9.70 24.27 16.98
N ARG A 229 9.90 23.41 17.98
CA ARG A 229 10.60 23.76 19.21
C ARG A 229 12.12 23.62 19.03
N PHE A 230 12.71 24.51 18.24
CA PHE A 230 14.15 24.49 17.95
C PHE A 230 15.04 24.59 19.20
N SER A 231 14.53 25.15 20.30
CA SER A 231 15.20 25.17 21.61
C SER A 231 15.40 23.78 22.22
N GLU A 232 14.54 22.81 21.89
CA GLU A 232 14.64 21.40 22.35
C GLU A 232 15.55 20.54 21.45
N LEU A 233 16.06 21.12 20.35
CA LEU A 233 17.05 20.51 19.48
C LEU A 233 18.46 20.88 19.96
N ASN A 234 19.20 19.87 20.40
CA ASN A 234 20.64 19.95 20.61
C ASN A 234 21.37 19.76 19.28
N ASP A 235 22.67 20.04 19.26
CA ASP A 235 23.48 19.99 18.04
C ASP A 235 23.48 18.60 17.40
N GLU A 236 23.45 17.54 18.22
CA GLU A 236 23.33 16.16 17.77
C GLU A 236 22.02 15.91 16.98
N LYS A 237 20.87 16.31 17.52
CA LYS A 237 19.58 16.17 16.82
C LYS A 237 19.54 16.97 15.53
N ILE A 238 20.12 18.17 15.52
CA ILE A 238 20.20 19.02 14.31
C ILE A 238 21.07 18.32 13.25
N ASN A 239 22.23 17.80 13.65
CA ASN A 239 23.10 17.05 12.75
C ASN A 239 22.40 15.80 12.19
N ASN A 240 21.65 15.07 13.01
CA ASN A 240 20.89 13.91 12.56
C ASN A 240 19.80 14.29 11.54
N VAL A 241 19.12 15.43 11.73
CA VAL A 241 18.13 15.94 10.76
C VAL A 241 18.81 16.32 9.44
N ASN A 242 19.94 17.04 9.50
CA ASN A 242 20.69 17.40 8.29
C ASN A 242 21.17 16.15 7.55
N GLU A 243 21.73 15.18 8.27
CA GLU A 243 22.19 13.93 7.68
C GLU A 243 21.04 13.16 7.03
N TYR A 244 19.87 13.12 7.68
CA TYR A 244 18.68 12.51 7.10
C TYR A 244 18.23 13.19 5.81
N VAL A 245 18.18 14.52 5.77
CA VAL A 245 17.79 15.26 4.56
C VAL A 245 18.79 15.04 3.43
N GLU A 246 20.10 15.16 3.71
CA GLU A 246 21.17 14.87 2.74
C GLU A 246 21.11 13.44 2.22
N HIS A 247 20.82 12.48 3.11
CA HIS A 247 20.63 11.09 2.75
C HIS A 247 19.44 10.90 1.80
N LEU A 248 18.28 11.52 2.08
CA LEU A 248 17.11 11.43 1.21
C LEU A 248 17.37 12.01 -0.19
N ILE A 249 18.11 13.11 -0.28
CA ILE A 249 18.52 13.71 -1.56
C ILE A 249 19.40 12.71 -2.32
N LYS A 250 20.43 12.15 -1.66
CA LYS A 250 21.32 11.14 -2.28
C LYS A 250 20.58 9.87 -2.71
N LEU A 251 19.54 9.45 -2.01
CA LEU A 251 18.73 8.30 -2.43
C LEU A 251 18.00 8.54 -3.76
N GLN A 252 17.64 9.80 -4.06
CA GLN A 252 16.98 10.16 -5.33
C GLN A 252 17.98 10.30 -6.47
N ASP A 253 19.13 10.89 -6.20
CA ASP A 253 20.08 11.32 -7.24
C ASP A 253 21.24 10.34 -7.49
N ASP A 254 21.53 9.44 -6.54
CA ASP A 254 22.66 8.51 -6.61
C ASP A 254 22.23 7.03 -6.41
N PRO A 255 22.10 6.27 -7.51
CA PRO A 255 21.80 4.84 -7.43
C PRO A 255 22.87 4.01 -6.70
N GLN A 256 24.14 4.44 -6.69
CA GLN A 256 25.21 3.74 -5.96
C GLN A 256 25.03 3.89 -4.45
N HIS A 257 24.59 5.06 -3.99
CA HIS A 257 24.26 5.30 -2.59
C HIS A 257 23.09 4.43 -2.12
N LEU A 258 22.04 4.26 -2.92
CA LEU A 258 20.95 3.32 -2.59
C LEU A 258 21.47 1.88 -2.41
N GLN A 259 22.37 1.45 -3.30
CA GLN A 259 22.92 0.09 -3.20
C GLN A 259 23.87 -0.06 -2.02
N SER A 260 24.67 0.97 -1.69
CA SER A 260 25.56 0.95 -0.52
C SER A 260 24.77 0.87 0.79
N VAL A 261 23.64 1.59 0.90
CA VAL A 261 22.75 1.54 2.06
C VAL A 261 22.10 0.17 2.18
N LYS A 262 21.58 -0.40 1.09
CA LYS A 262 21.02 -1.77 1.10
C LYS A 262 22.04 -2.83 1.51
N ASN A 263 23.29 -2.65 1.09
CA ASN A 263 24.39 -3.56 1.41
C ASN A 263 25.07 -3.25 2.75
N SER A 264 24.64 -2.19 3.45
CA SER A 264 25.17 -1.89 4.78
C SER A 264 24.89 -3.05 5.74
N PHE A 265 25.82 -3.30 6.64
CA PHE A 265 25.73 -4.42 7.58
C PHE A 265 24.45 -4.37 8.41
N GLN A 266 24.07 -3.18 8.88
CA GLN A 266 22.87 -2.96 9.69
C GLN A 266 21.59 -3.29 8.91
N ILE A 267 21.45 -2.74 7.70
CA ILE A 267 20.27 -2.96 6.86
C ILE A 267 20.19 -4.41 6.41
N SER A 268 21.33 -5.02 6.06
CA SER A 268 21.41 -6.43 5.68
C SER A 268 20.99 -7.36 6.83
N ASN A 269 21.39 -7.07 8.07
CA ASN A 269 20.97 -7.84 9.24
C ASN A 269 19.47 -7.70 9.54
N LEU A 270 18.94 -6.49 9.46
CA LEU A 270 17.49 -6.25 9.61
C LEU A 270 16.69 -6.96 8.50
N LEU A 271 17.19 -6.90 7.25
CA LEU A 271 16.65 -7.66 6.13
C LEU A 271 16.65 -9.15 6.39
N ASN A 272 17.75 -9.71 6.91
CA ASN A 272 17.87 -11.13 7.19
C ASN A 272 16.79 -11.61 8.16
N VAL A 273 16.39 -10.77 9.11
CA VAL A 273 15.23 -11.04 9.97
C VAL A 273 13.93 -10.93 9.20
N LEU A 274 13.69 -9.84 8.48
CA LEU A 274 12.43 -9.66 7.75
C LEU A 274 12.19 -10.75 6.69
N ASP A 275 13.25 -11.24 6.05
CA ASP A 275 13.22 -12.33 5.07
C ASP A 275 13.11 -13.72 5.70
N ASN A 276 13.12 -13.83 7.03
CA ASN A 276 12.94 -15.11 7.69
C ASN A 276 11.51 -15.62 7.44
N LYS A 277 11.42 -16.80 6.81
CA LYS A 277 10.17 -17.49 6.47
C LYS A 277 9.30 -17.81 7.69
N PHE A 278 9.85 -17.79 8.91
CA PHE A 278 9.12 -17.97 10.17
C PHE A 278 8.40 -16.71 10.67
N ASN A 279 8.63 -15.55 10.05
CA ASN A 279 7.96 -14.30 10.48
C ASN A 279 6.56 -14.12 9.89
N PHE A 280 6.19 -14.92 8.89
CA PHE A 280 4.85 -14.90 8.24
C PHE A 280 4.40 -13.50 7.78
N ILE A 281 5.34 -12.63 7.41
CA ILE A 281 5.08 -11.26 6.96
C ILE A 281 4.71 -11.28 5.47
N SER A 282 3.72 -10.48 5.08
CA SER A 282 3.37 -10.32 3.66
C SER A 282 4.43 -9.53 2.88
N ASN A 283 4.60 -9.85 1.60
CA ASN A 283 5.57 -9.15 0.74
C ASN A 283 5.36 -7.63 0.71
N ASN A 284 4.10 -7.18 0.66
CA ASN A 284 3.78 -5.74 0.65
C ASN A 284 4.24 -5.05 1.96
N TYR A 285 3.97 -5.66 3.12
CA TYR A 285 4.42 -5.10 4.38
C TYR A 285 5.95 -5.08 4.47
N ARG A 286 6.61 -6.16 4.03
CA ARG A 286 8.07 -6.26 3.98
C ARG A 286 8.68 -5.15 3.13
N ASP A 287 8.17 -4.95 1.92
CA ASP A 287 8.74 -3.99 0.97
C ASP A 287 8.54 -2.54 1.47
N ASN A 288 7.40 -2.24 2.11
CA ASN A 288 7.16 -0.93 2.74
C ASN A 288 8.07 -0.69 3.95
N LEU A 289 8.23 -1.68 4.82
CA LEU A 289 9.12 -1.58 5.96
C LEU A 289 10.57 -1.43 5.51
N MET A 290 10.98 -2.15 4.46
CA MET A 290 12.32 -2.03 3.90
C MET A 290 12.58 -0.63 3.34
N ARG A 291 11.60 -0.04 2.63
CA ARG A 291 11.70 1.34 2.18
C ARG A 291 11.91 2.30 3.35
N TYR A 292 11.13 2.13 4.42
CA TYR A 292 11.26 2.94 5.61
C TYR A 292 12.64 2.81 6.28
N LEU A 293 13.16 1.58 6.41
CA LEU A 293 14.49 1.32 6.99
C LEU A 293 15.62 1.93 6.15
N ILE A 294 15.50 1.88 4.81
CA ILE A 294 16.45 2.53 3.91
C ILE A 294 16.40 4.04 4.11
N GLU A 295 15.21 4.65 4.03
CA GLU A 295 15.04 6.11 4.15
C GLU A 295 15.54 6.61 5.51
N THR A 296 15.30 5.84 6.58
CA THR A 296 15.68 6.21 7.96
C THR A 296 17.08 5.72 8.36
N TYR A 297 17.87 5.21 7.41
CA TYR A 297 19.19 4.65 7.65
C TYR A 297 20.14 5.53 8.49
N PRO A 298 20.20 6.86 8.31
CA PRO A 298 21.05 7.73 9.12
C PRO A 298 20.82 7.62 10.63
N PHE A 299 19.59 7.31 11.04
CA PHE A 299 19.26 7.10 12.45
C PHE A 299 19.59 5.67 12.92
N SER A 300 19.58 4.70 12.01
CA SER A 300 19.82 3.28 12.34
C SER A 300 21.26 2.83 12.15
N LYS A 301 22.12 3.60 11.46
CA LYS A 301 23.51 3.22 11.13
C LYS A 301 24.37 2.92 12.37
N ASN A 302 24.02 3.51 13.52
CA ASN A 302 24.74 3.34 14.79
C ASN A 302 24.07 2.29 15.71
N ILE A 303 22.99 1.65 15.27
CA ILE A 303 22.39 0.56 16.03
C ILE A 303 23.36 -0.61 16.03
N ASN A 304 23.74 -1.08 17.22
CA ASN A 304 24.54 -2.27 17.36
C ASN A 304 23.69 -3.49 16.95
N THR A 305 23.97 -4.05 15.78
CA THR A 305 23.32 -5.27 15.30
C THR A 305 24.11 -6.54 15.62
N ASP A 306 25.30 -6.44 16.21
CA ASP A 306 26.14 -7.61 16.53
C ASP A 306 25.49 -8.48 17.62
N GLU A 307 24.75 -7.85 18.53
CA GLU A 307 24.02 -8.52 19.62
C GLU A 307 22.53 -8.71 19.30
N MET A 308 22.14 -8.55 18.04
CA MET A 308 20.74 -8.61 17.63
C MET A 308 20.12 -10.01 17.84
N PHE A 309 20.93 -11.06 17.79
CA PHE A 309 20.50 -12.44 17.98
C PHE A 309 21.01 -12.98 19.32
N SER A 310 20.09 -13.36 20.20
CA SER A 310 20.44 -14.10 21.42
C SER A 310 20.94 -15.53 21.11
N GLU A 311 20.50 -16.12 19.99
CA GLU A 311 20.89 -17.44 19.52
C GLU A 311 21.06 -17.45 17.99
N GLU A 312 22.18 -16.93 17.50
CA GLU A 312 22.43 -16.79 16.07
C GLU A 312 22.40 -18.13 15.31
N GLN A 313 22.94 -19.19 15.91
CA GLN A 313 22.94 -20.53 15.31
C GLN A 313 21.52 -21.06 15.12
N SER A 314 20.66 -20.97 16.14
CA SER A 314 19.25 -21.37 16.09
C SER A 314 18.50 -20.60 15.01
N PHE A 315 18.72 -19.28 14.94
CA PHE A 315 18.12 -18.43 13.90
C PHE A 315 18.53 -18.87 12.49
N ASN A 316 19.82 -19.12 12.27
CA ASN A 316 20.36 -19.53 10.97
C ASN A 316 19.81 -20.89 10.51
N ILE A 317 19.65 -21.84 11.44
CA ILE A 317 19.03 -23.13 11.16
C ILE A 317 17.60 -22.93 10.68
N LEU A 318 16.77 -22.20 11.44
CA LEU A 318 15.36 -21.96 11.08
C LEU A 318 15.23 -21.22 9.74
N ARG A 319 16.09 -20.22 9.50
CA ARG A 319 16.10 -19.46 8.25
C ARG A 319 16.43 -20.33 7.04
N SER A 320 17.32 -21.31 7.19
CA SER A 320 17.75 -22.21 6.11
C SER A 320 16.66 -23.22 5.71
N LEU A 321 15.62 -23.41 6.52
CA LEU A 321 14.59 -24.41 6.25
C LEU A 321 13.83 -24.13 4.94
N GLU A 322 13.58 -25.19 4.18
CA GLU A 322 12.72 -25.12 3.02
C GLU A 322 11.26 -24.87 3.43
N THR A 323 10.50 -24.21 2.57
CA THR A 323 9.11 -23.82 2.84
C THR A 323 8.22 -25.02 3.19
N ASN A 324 8.50 -26.20 2.63
CA ASN A 324 7.77 -27.42 2.94
C ASN A 324 8.04 -27.89 4.38
N TYR A 325 9.29 -27.88 4.85
CA TYR A 325 9.62 -28.23 6.24
C TYR A 325 8.97 -27.27 7.24
N ILE A 326 8.92 -25.97 6.93
CA ILE A 326 8.24 -24.98 7.78
C ILE A 326 6.73 -25.27 7.86
N LYS A 327 6.09 -25.61 6.74
CA LYS A 327 4.68 -26.00 6.73
C LYS A 327 4.42 -27.24 7.58
N GLU A 328 5.27 -28.26 7.49
CA GLU A 328 5.16 -29.45 8.33
C GLU A 328 5.42 -29.13 9.80
N PHE A 329 6.42 -28.31 10.11
CA PHE A 329 6.69 -27.84 11.47
C PHE A 329 5.47 -27.14 12.09
N VAL A 330 4.84 -26.21 11.36
CA VAL A 330 3.62 -25.52 11.81
C VAL A 330 2.48 -26.51 12.07
N LYS A 331 2.32 -27.56 11.24
CA LYS A 331 1.33 -28.62 11.51
C LYS A 331 1.64 -29.36 12.81
N ILE A 332 2.92 -29.66 13.08
CA ILE A 332 3.34 -30.36 14.31
C ILE A 332 3.02 -29.50 15.53
N VAL A 333 3.35 -28.21 15.48
CA VAL A 333 3.06 -27.27 16.56
C VAL A 333 1.55 -27.15 16.80
N LYS A 334 0.75 -26.98 15.74
CA LYS A 334 -0.73 -26.94 15.86
C LYS A 334 -1.30 -28.23 16.46
N LYS A 335 -0.77 -29.39 16.09
CA LYS A 335 -1.23 -30.66 16.66
C LYS A 335 -0.90 -30.77 18.15
N LYS A 336 0.27 -30.27 18.56
CA LYS A 336 0.64 -30.17 19.98
C LYS A 336 -0.29 -29.24 20.75
N GLU A 337 -0.58 -28.05 20.23
CA GLU A 337 -1.53 -27.11 20.85
C GLU A 337 -2.91 -27.78 21.05
N ASN A 338 -3.43 -28.43 20.02
CA ASN A 338 -4.70 -29.17 20.09
C ASN A 338 -4.69 -30.28 21.16
N LEU A 339 -3.56 -30.96 21.37
CA LEU A 339 -3.44 -32.01 22.40
C LEU A 339 -3.40 -31.41 23.82
N ASN A 340 -2.85 -30.21 23.97
CA ASN A 340 -2.76 -29.50 25.25
C ASN A 340 -4.10 -28.87 25.65
N GLU A 341 -4.80 -28.21 24.71
CA GLU A 341 -6.11 -27.56 24.97
C GLU A 341 -7.20 -28.56 25.37
N ASN A 342 -7.14 -29.78 24.83
CA ASN A 342 -8.09 -30.85 25.13
C ASN A 342 -7.82 -31.57 26.47
N GLY A 343 -6.91 -31.06 27.32
CA GLY A 343 -6.66 -31.54 28.68
C GLY A 343 -6.20 -33.00 28.78
N GLN A 344 -4.92 -33.24 29.03
CA GLN A 344 -4.34 -34.56 29.32
C GLN A 344 -4.59 -35.67 28.26
N ASN A 345 -4.33 -35.39 26.98
CA ASN A 345 -4.49 -36.39 25.92
C ASN A 345 -3.19 -36.80 25.21
N PHE A 346 -2.00 -36.40 25.68
CA PHE A 346 -0.77 -36.97 25.12
C PHE A 346 -0.73 -38.49 25.31
N ASP A 347 -1.10 -38.98 26.50
CA ASP A 347 -1.13 -40.43 26.78
C ASP A 347 -2.13 -41.21 25.90
N ASN A 348 -3.13 -40.51 25.35
CA ASN A 348 -4.09 -41.07 24.39
C ASN A 348 -3.68 -40.86 22.92
N SER A 349 -2.62 -40.08 22.68
CA SER A 349 -2.13 -39.77 21.34
C SER A 349 -1.46 -40.99 20.71
N GLN A 350 -1.46 -41.02 19.38
CA GLN A 350 -0.77 -42.07 18.62
C GLN A 350 0.73 -41.99 18.81
N THR A 351 1.28 -40.77 18.96
CA THR A 351 2.69 -40.57 19.29
C THR A 351 3.06 -41.25 20.59
N TYR A 352 2.27 -41.09 21.65
CA TYR A 352 2.54 -41.79 22.90
C TYR A 352 2.46 -43.32 22.76
N ARG A 353 1.43 -43.84 22.08
CA ARG A 353 1.28 -45.29 21.88
C ARG A 353 2.45 -45.90 21.11
N VAL A 354 2.90 -45.22 20.05
CA VAL A 354 4.05 -45.65 19.26
C VAL A 354 5.33 -45.54 20.07
N GLN A 355 5.50 -44.44 20.81
CA GLN A 355 6.60 -44.23 21.72
C GLN A 355 6.72 -45.37 22.74
N GLN A 356 5.64 -45.77 23.42
CA GLN A 356 5.67 -46.88 24.37
C GLN A 356 6.16 -48.19 23.70
N LYS A 357 5.64 -48.51 22.52
CA LYS A 357 6.10 -49.71 21.77
C LYS A 357 7.57 -49.65 21.37
N ILE A 358 8.07 -48.49 20.96
CA ILE A 358 9.48 -48.30 20.62
C ILE A 358 10.35 -48.43 21.87
N LEU A 359 9.95 -47.82 22.98
CA LEU A 359 10.66 -47.89 24.26
C LEU A 359 10.68 -49.30 24.86
N GLU A 360 9.66 -50.11 24.59
CA GLU A 360 9.63 -51.54 24.93
C GLU A 360 10.58 -52.37 24.03
N SER A 361 10.81 -51.93 22.79
CA SER A 361 11.52 -52.72 21.76
C SER A 361 13.00 -52.36 21.58
N PHE A 362 13.45 -51.20 22.07
CA PHE A 362 14.81 -50.69 21.83
C PHE A 362 15.49 -50.13 23.08
N ILE A 363 16.81 -50.31 23.17
CA ILE A 363 17.67 -49.81 24.25
C ILE A 363 18.37 -48.53 23.74
N PHE A 364 17.76 -47.37 23.94
CA PHE A 364 18.38 -46.06 23.70
C PHE A 364 18.19 -45.16 24.93
N GLU A 365 18.85 -43.99 24.95
CA GLU A 365 18.64 -42.96 25.96
C GLU A 365 17.19 -42.47 25.95
N LYS A 366 16.38 -43.11 26.80
CA LYS A 366 14.92 -42.98 26.80
C LYS A 366 14.47 -41.52 26.92
N ARG A 367 15.21 -40.71 27.68
CA ARG A 367 14.80 -39.36 28.09
C ARG A 367 14.74 -38.35 26.94
N GLU A 368 15.72 -38.33 26.04
CA GLU A 368 15.75 -37.35 24.94
C GLU A 368 14.69 -37.65 23.89
N LEU A 369 14.54 -38.92 23.51
CA LEU A 369 13.48 -39.37 22.62
C LEU A 369 12.10 -39.11 23.24
N GLU A 370 11.94 -39.41 24.53
CA GLU A 370 10.69 -39.16 25.25
C GLU A 370 10.31 -37.67 25.24
N ASN A 371 11.28 -36.80 25.52
CA ASN A 371 11.06 -35.36 25.52
C ASN A 371 10.72 -34.85 24.12
N THR A 372 11.43 -35.33 23.10
CA THR A 372 11.21 -34.93 21.71
C THR A 372 9.82 -35.34 21.23
N LEU A 373 9.38 -36.58 21.46
CA LEU A 373 8.07 -37.07 21.04
C LEU A 373 6.92 -36.42 21.83
N LYS A 374 7.12 -36.09 23.11
CA LYS A 374 6.19 -35.26 23.89
C LYS A 374 6.04 -33.86 23.31
N GLN A 375 7.15 -33.27 22.88
CA GLN A 375 7.15 -31.93 22.33
C GLN A 375 6.65 -31.86 20.89
N PHE A 376 6.79 -32.94 20.13
CA PHE A 376 6.44 -33.03 18.71
C PHE A 376 5.63 -34.31 18.47
N PRO A 377 4.28 -34.24 18.46
CA PRO A 377 3.40 -35.38 18.27
C PRO A 377 3.36 -35.84 16.79
N ILE A 378 4.52 -36.21 16.25
CA ILE A 378 4.73 -36.47 14.82
C ILE A 378 3.85 -37.63 14.32
N PHE A 379 3.67 -38.68 15.12
CA PHE A 379 2.84 -39.83 14.72
C PHE A 379 1.34 -39.56 14.77
N ASP A 380 0.92 -38.45 15.37
CA ASP A 380 -0.46 -37.99 15.31
C ASP A 380 -0.78 -37.19 14.04
N LEU A 381 0.26 -36.78 13.29
CA LEU A 381 0.15 -36.14 11.99
C LEU A 381 0.36 -37.09 10.83
N LEU A 382 1.15 -38.13 11.06
CA LEU A 382 1.07 -39.30 10.21
C LEU A 382 -0.38 -39.75 10.27
N LEU A 383 -1.08 -39.65 9.14
CA LEU A 383 -2.22 -40.51 8.89
C LEU A 383 -1.68 -41.92 9.08
N LEU A 384 -1.77 -42.42 10.31
CA LEU A 384 -2.04 -43.82 10.52
C LEU A 384 -3.25 -44.04 9.63
N LEU A 385 -2.98 -44.60 8.45
CA LEU A 385 -3.92 -45.34 7.67
C LEU A 385 -4.51 -46.34 8.66
N LYS A 386 -5.55 -45.91 9.39
CA LYS A 386 -6.41 -46.78 10.19
C LYS A 386 -7.20 -47.73 9.28
N GLU A 387 -6.90 -47.73 7.99
CA GLU A 387 -7.68 -48.34 6.93
C GLU A 387 -6.70 -48.96 5.93
N LYS A 388 -6.70 -50.29 5.86
CA LYS A 388 -5.81 -51.07 5.00
C LYS A 388 -6.19 -50.82 3.53
N SER A 389 -5.44 -49.97 2.83
CA SER A 389 -5.63 -49.74 1.39
C SER A 389 -5.25 -51.00 0.60
N ILE A 390 -6.24 -51.70 0.06
CA ILE A 390 -6.02 -52.88 -0.80
C ILE A 390 -5.28 -52.55 -2.11
N LEU A 391 -5.12 -51.28 -2.49
CA LEU A 391 -4.45 -50.93 -3.76
C LEU A 391 -2.97 -51.35 -3.83
N ASN A 392 -2.36 -51.66 -2.69
CA ASN A 392 -1.01 -52.23 -2.66
C ASN A 392 -0.99 -53.71 -3.04
N GLU A 393 -2.07 -54.42 -2.73
CA GLU A 393 -2.24 -55.86 -2.95
C GLU A 393 -3.03 -56.16 -4.24
N LEU A 394 -3.83 -55.20 -4.73
CA LEU A 394 -4.69 -55.35 -5.89
C LEU A 394 -3.88 -55.40 -7.19
N GLN A 395 -4.15 -56.39 -8.04
CA GLN A 395 -3.61 -56.49 -9.39
C GLN A 395 -4.70 -56.37 -10.43
N PHE A 396 -4.36 -55.77 -11.58
CA PHE A 396 -5.24 -55.68 -12.74
C PHE A 396 -4.68 -56.49 -13.91
N GLN A 397 -5.60 -57.11 -14.66
CA GLN A 397 -5.32 -57.92 -15.83
C GLN A 397 -5.88 -57.24 -17.08
N LYS A 398 -5.18 -57.42 -18.21
CA LYS A 398 -5.56 -56.90 -19.53
C LYS A 398 -6.23 -58.01 -20.35
N SER A 399 -7.36 -57.71 -20.99
CA SER A 399 -8.09 -58.71 -21.78
C SER A 399 -7.42 -58.93 -23.14
N ASN A 400 -7.48 -60.15 -23.65
CA ASN A 400 -7.09 -60.45 -25.03
C ASN A 400 -8.17 -60.04 -26.06
N LEU A 401 -9.37 -59.64 -25.61
CA LEU A 401 -10.43 -59.16 -26.50
C LEU A 401 -10.00 -57.90 -27.24
N TYR A 402 -10.12 -57.94 -28.58
CA TYR A 402 -9.73 -56.86 -29.49
C TYR A 402 -8.35 -56.27 -29.16
N ASP A 403 -7.37 -57.15 -28.97
CA ASP A 403 -5.98 -56.82 -28.67
C ASP A 403 -5.81 -55.92 -27.44
N GLY A 404 -6.70 -56.04 -26.45
CA GLY A 404 -6.63 -55.27 -25.20
C GLY A 404 -5.30 -55.47 -24.46
N ASN A 405 -4.69 -56.65 -24.54
CA ASN A 405 -3.39 -56.94 -23.94
C ASN A 405 -2.26 -56.06 -24.49
N GLN A 406 -2.35 -55.65 -25.75
CA GLN A 406 -1.41 -54.75 -26.42
C GLN A 406 -1.75 -53.27 -26.25
N ARG A 407 -3.04 -52.94 -26.08
CA ARG A 407 -3.52 -51.55 -26.07
C ARG A 407 -3.78 -50.99 -24.69
N ILE A 408 -4.12 -51.82 -23.70
CA ILE A 408 -4.40 -51.37 -22.34
C ILE A 408 -3.07 -51.03 -21.66
N GLU A 409 -2.98 -49.84 -21.09
CA GLU A 409 -1.90 -49.43 -20.20
C GLU A 409 -2.42 -49.35 -18.78
N ILE A 410 -1.62 -49.85 -17.84
CA ILE A 410 -1.93 -49.82 -16.41
C ILE A 410 -0.67 -49.31 -15.73
N VAL A 411 -0.73 -48.10 -15.20
CA VAL A 411 0.37 -47.44 -14.52
C VAL A 411 0.00 -47.24 -13.06
N LYS A 412 0.96 -47.46 -12.16
CA LYS A 412 0.81 -47.17 -10.74
C LYS A 412 1.56 -45.88 -10.41
N ASN A 413 0.85 -44.87 -9.93
CA ASN A 413 1.48 -43.58 -9.59
C ASN A 413 2.16 -43.62 -8.21
N MET A 414 2.87 -42.53 -7.85
CA MET A 414 3.60 -42.41 -6.58
C MET A 414 2.71 -42.56 -5.32
N ASN A 415 1.40 -42.40 -5.45
CA ASN A 415 0.41 -42.56 -4.37
C ASN A 415 -0.20 -43.98 -4.33
N ASN A 416 0.39 -44.94 -5.04
CA ASN A 416 -0.09 -46.31 -5.19
C ASN A 416 -1.49 -46.43 -5.82
N GLN A 417 -1.80 -45.55 -6.77
CA GLN A 417 -3.10 -45.51 -7.45
C GLN A 417 -2.97 -46.01 -8.88
N PHE A 418 -4.02 -46.60 -9.42
CA PHE A 418 -4.02 -47.18 -10.77
C PHE A 418 -4.57 -46.19 -11.79
N GLU A 419 -3.76 -45.93 -12.81
CA GLU A 419 -4.14 -45.21 -14.02
C GLU A 419 -4.30 -46.24 -15.13
N ILE A 420 -5.54 -46.46 -15.59
CA ILE A 420 -5.88 -47.48 -16.59
C ILE A 420 -6.33 -46.78 -17.87
N SER A 421 -5.64 -47.04 -18.97
CA SER A 421 -5.84 -46.37 -20.25
C SER A 421 -5.81 -47.28 -21.46
N ILE A 422 -6.30 -46.77 -22.60
CA ILE A 422 -6.10 -47.37 -23.91
C ILE A 422 -5.14 -46.49 -24.70
N ASN A 423 -3.97 -47.03 -25.04
CA ASN A 423 -3.00 -46.39 -25.92
C ASN A 423 -3.22 -46.86 -27.36
N GLN A 424 -3.86 -46.01 -28.16
CA GLN A 424 -4.02 -46.25 -29.59
C GLN A 424 -2.90 -45.63 -30.44
N THR A 425 -2.09 -44.73 -29.88
CA THR A 425 -1.12 -43.93 -30.63
C THR A 425 0.01 -44.80 -31.19
N TYR A 426 0.42 -45.82 -30.45
CA TYR A 426 1.53 -46.71 -30.83
C TYR A 426 1.08 -48.13 -31.19
N TYR A 427 -0.23 -48.38 -31.24
CA TYR A 427 -0.79 -49.69 -31.55
C TYR A 427 -0.83 -49.92 -33.06
N GLN A 428 -0.19 -51.00 -33.52
CA GLN A 428 -0.04 -51.36 -34.95
C GLN A 428 -1.02 -52.43 -35.43
N GLY A 429 -1.83 -53.03 -34.55
CA GLY A 429 -2.81 -54.03 -34.95
C GLY A 429 -4.09 -53.43 -35.55
N SER A 430 -4.92 -54.28 -36.15
CA SER A 430 -6.16 -53.89 -36.83
C SER A 430 -7.38 -53.82 -35.90
N ASN A 431 -7.31 -54.39 -34.70
CA ASN A 431 -8.43 -54.51 -33.77
C ASN A 431 -8.57 -53.26 -32.87
N LYS A 432 -9.30 -52.24 -33.36
CA LYS A 432 -9.56 -50.99 -32.61
C LYS A 432 -10.84 -51.00 -31.77
N GLY A 433 -11.45 -52.17 -31.56
CA GLY A 433 -12.69 -52.35 -30.80
C GLY A 433 -12.57 -52.08 -29.30
N ILE A 434 -13.69 -52.29 -28.60
CA ILE A 434 -13.82 -52.20 -27.14
C ILE A 434 -13.11 -53.37 -26.47
N THR A 435 -12.58 -53.17 -25.26
CA THR A 435 -11.96 -54.25 -24.49
C THR A 435 -12.26 -54.15 -22.99
N ASN A 436 -11.86 -55.16 -22.23
CA ASN A 436 -12.07 -55.26 -20.79
C ASN A 436 -10.74 -55.14 -20.03
N CYS A 437 -10.81 -54.55 -18.83
CA CYS A 437 -9.79 -54.70 -17.80
C CYS A 437 -10.47 -55.17 -16.52
N ILE A 438 -9.89 -56.17 -15.84
CA ILE A 438 -10.43 -56.68 -14.58
C ILE A 438 -9.39 -56.66 -13.47
N SER A 439 -9.83 -56.59 -12.22
CA SER A 439 -8.97 -56.89 -11.08
C SER A 439 -8.74 -58.39 -10.92
N GLN A 440 -7.92 -58.77 -9.94
CA GLN A 440 -8.01 -60.10 -9.32
C GLN A 440 -9.41 -60.38 -8.75
N ILE A 441 -9.69 -61.65 -8.48
CA ILE A 441 -10.94 -62.10 -7.87
C ILE A 441 -11.12 -61.43 -6.50
N LEU A 442 -12.30 -60.89 -6.25
CA LEU A 442 -12.67 -60.25 -4.99
C LEU A 442 -13.06 -61.31 -3.94
N GLU A 443 -12.58 -61.13 -2.71
CA GLU A 443 -12.89 -62.03 -1.60
C GLU A 443 -14.33 -61.79 -1.12
N ARG A 444 -15.06 -62.88 -0.87
CA ARG A 444 -16.52 -62.79 -0.71
C ARG A 444 -16.95 -62.12 0.59
N ASP A 445 -16.24 -62.42 1.67
CA ASP A 445 -16.46 -61.96 3.03
C ASP A 445 -16.03 -60.49 3.24
N LYS A 446 -15.26 -59.92 2.32
CA LYS A 446 -14.78 -58.54 2.40
C LYS A 446 -15.76 -57.54 1.79
N LYS A 447 -15.80 -56.35 2.41
CA LYS A 447 -16.51 -55.17 1.91
C LYS A 447 -15.49 -54.26 1.23
N TYR A 448 -15.69 -54.00 -0.06
CA TYR A 448 -14.82 -53.15 -0.87
C TYR A 448 -15.48 -51.82 -1.19
N ILE A 449 -14.67 -50.77 -1.20
CA ILE A 449 -15.05 -49.45 -1.68
C ILE A 449 -14.03 -49.03 -2.73
N PHE A 450 -14.48 -48.90 -3.97
CA PHE A 450 -13.68 -48.42 -5.09
C PHE A 450 -14.11 -47.01 -5.44
N ARG A 451 -13.15 -46.08 -5.53
CA ARG A 451 -13.39 -44.69 -5.90
C ARG A 451 -12.71 -44.41 -7.23
N ILE A 452 -13.50 -43.99 -8.22
CA ILE A 452 -13.09 -43.87 -9.61
C ILE A 452 -13.35 -42.45 -10.09
N GLN A 453 -12.29 -41.82 -10.60
CA GLN A 453 -12.34 -40.52 -11.25
C GLN A 453 -12.11 -40.69 -12.76
N PHE A 454 -12.63 -39.78 -13.58
CA PHE A 454 -12.53 -39.82 -15.03
C PHE A 454 -11.82 -38.58 -15.57
N GLU A 455 -11.02 -38.75 -16.64
CA GLU A 455 -10.31 -37.64 -17.29
C GLU A 455 -11.26 -36.87 -18.21
N LYS A 456 -11.06 -35.55 -18.29
CA LYS A 456 -11.85 -34.63 -19.09
C LYS A 456 -11.59 -34.85 -20.59
N ARG A 457 -12.66 -35.08 -21.36
CA ARG A 457 -12.67 -35.05 -22.82
C ARG A 457 -13.85 -34.23 -23.32
N ASN A 458 -13.66 -33.57 -24.45
CA ASN A 458 -14.72 -32.84 -25.14
C ASN A 458 -15.66 -33.79 -25.90
N ASP A 459 -15.18 -34.97 -26.25
CA ASP A 459 -15.98 -35.95 -26.98
C ASP A 459 -16.81 -36.83 -26.03
N PRO A 460 -18.07 -37.11 -26.39
CA PRO A 460 -18.91 -37.99 -25.60
C PRO A 460 -18.33 -39.41 -25.58
N ASN A 461 -18.09 -39.94 -24.38
CA ASN A 461 -17.53 -41.27 -24.20
C ASN A 461 -18.42 -42.11 -23.26
N TYR A 462 -18.57 -43.37 -23.62
CA TYR A 462 -19.34 -44.36 -22.89
C TYR A 462 -18.45 -45.12 -21.90
N PHE A 463 -18.93 -45.28 -20.67
CA PHE A 463 -18.23 -45.98 -19.62
C PHE A 463 -19.14 -47.00 -18.95
N MET A 464 -18.60 -48.18 -18.71
CA MET A 464 -19.21 -49.17 -17.84
C MET A 464 -18.22 -49.60 -16.77
N ILE A 465 -18.73 -49.72 -15.56
CA ILE A 465 -17.99 -50.23 -14.41
C ILE A 465 -18.89 -51.17 -13.63
N GLY A 466 -18.33 -52.24 -13.09
CA GLY A 466 -19.11 -53.13 -12.25
C GLY A 466 -18.34 -54.38 -11.89
N LEU A 467 -19.04 -55.51 -11.89
CA LEU A 467 -18.45 -56.83 -11.69
C LEU A 467 -18.59 -57.68 -12.94
N MET A 468 -17.63 -58.56 -13.14
CA MET A 468 -17.60 -59.54 -14.22
C MET A 468 -17.07 -60.87 -13.69
N LYS A 469 -17.57 -61.99 -14.24
CA LYS A 469 -16.99 -63.30 -13.96
C LYS A 469 -15.64 -63.44 -14.65
N ASN A 470 -14.64 -63.91 -13.92
CA ASN A 470 -13.29 -64.11 -14.46
C ASN A 470 -13.28 -65.08 -15.65
N GLU A 471 -14.13 -66.11 -15.66
CA GLU A 471 -14.27 -67.04 -16.80
C GLU A 471 -14.67 -66.36 -18.13
N ASN A 472 -15.36 -65.21 -18.05
CA ASN A 472 -15.85 -64.48 -19.21
C ASN A 472 -14.84 -63.44 -19.73
N PHE A 473 -13.79 -63.15 -18.97
CA PHE A 473 -12.89 -62.00 -19.15
C PHE A 473 -12.35 -61.81 -20.58
N ASN A 474 -12.02 -62.92 -21.24
CA ASN A 474 -11.45 -62.96 -22.60
C ASN A 474 -12.44 -63.43 -23.66
N ARG A 475 -13.68 -63.76 -23.29
CA ARG A 475 -14.69 -64.35 -24.19
C ARG A 475 -15.77 -63.35 -24.59
N TYR A 476 -16.20 -62.52 -23.65
CA TYR A 476 -17.32 -61.60 -23.81
C TYR A 476 -17.05 -60.26 -23.15
N TYR A 477 -17.84 -59.24 -23.47
CA TYR A 477 -17.81 -57.97 -22.75
C TYR A 477 -18.38 -58.13 -21.33
N GLY A 478 -17.78 -57.44 -20.36
CA GLY A 478 -18.18 -57.60 -18.94
C GLY A 478 -19.62 -57.21 -18.62
N TYR A 479 -20.23 -56.34 -19.42
CA TYR A 479 -21.64 -55.97 -19.26
C TYR A 479 -22.62 -57.13 -19.50
N ASN A 480 -22.19 -58.21 -20.18
CA ASN A 480 -23.03 -59.39 -20.41
C ASN A 480 -23.40 -60.11 -19.11
N ASP A 481 -22.63 -59.94 -18.04
CA ASP A 481 -22.90 -60.54 -16.73
C ASP A 481 -24.00 -59.79 -15.92
N GLN A 482 -24.55 -58.70 -16.47
CA GLN A 482 -25.66 -57.94 -15.87
C GLN A 482 -25.37 -57.43 -14.44
N MET A 483 -24.13 -57.00 -14.21
CA MET A 483 -23.65 -56.42 -12.94
C MET A 483 -22.85 -55.13 -13.18
N SER A 484 -23.24 -54.35 -14.20
CA SER A 484 -22.54 -53.14 -14.62
C SER A 484 -23.41 -51.89 -14.50
N TYR A 485 -22.76 -50.78 -14.17
CA TYR A 485 -23.31 -49.45 -14.18
C TYR A 485 -22.87 -48.75 -15.47
N TYR A 486 -23.84 -48.35 -16.29
CA TYR A 486 -23.60 -47.77 -17.61
C TYR A 486 -23.95 -46.29 -17.63
N PHE A 487 -22.98 -45.46 -18.02
CA PHE A 487 -23.12 -44.03 -18.10
C PHE A 487 -22.28 -43.44 -19.24
N ARG A 488 -22.59 -42.19 -19.60
CA ARG A 488 -21.91 -41.41 -20.63
C ARG A 488 -21.38 -40.12 -20.00
N LEU A 489 -20.15 -39.75 -20.34
CA LEU A 489 -19.63 -38.41 -20.05
C LEU A 489 -19.98 -37.49 -21.22
N GLU A 490 -20.75 -36.43 -20.97
CA GLU A 490 -21.13 -35.43 -21.96
C GLU A 490 -21.15 -34.05 -21.29
N ASN A 491 -20.57 -33.03 -21.95
CA ASN A 491 -20.52 -31.65 -21.43
C ASN A 491 -20.10 -31.56 -19.96
N LYS A 492 -19.05 -32.29 -19.58
CA LYS A 492 -18.52 -32.27 -18.21
C LYS A 492 -19.52 -32.79 -17.15
N LYS A 493 -20.43 -33.67 -17.54
CA LYS A 493 -21.39 -34.29 -16.62
C LYS A 493 -21.53 -35.79 -16.92
N MET A 494 -21.73 -36.60 -15.89
CA MET A 494 -22.08 -38.01 -16.02
C MET A 494 -23.59 -38.15 -16.20
N LYS A 495 -24.00 -38.71 -17.32
CA LYS A 495 -25.38 -39.06 -17.63
C LYS A 495 -25.56 -40.56 -17.56
N TYR A 496 -26.47 -41.02 -16.71
CA TYR A 496 -26.83 -42.43 -16.64
C TYR A 496 -27.49 -42.91 -17.95
N TYR A 497 -27.17 -44.13 -18.39
CA TYR A 497 -27.78 -44.80 -19.55
C TYR A 497 -28.46 -46.12 -19.16
N GLY A 498 -27.87 -46.87 -18.23
CA GLY A 498 -28.49 -48.07 -17.64
C GLY A 498 -28.68 -49.28 -18.57
N GLY A 499 -29.36 -50.30 -18.05
CA GLY A 499 -29.74 -51.51 -18.80
C GLY A 499 -28.79 -52.70 -18.63
N TYR A 500 -27.85 -52.61 -17.68
CA TYR A 500 -26.80 -53.61 -17.49
C TYR A 500 -26.68 -54.07 -16.03
N GLY A 501 -27.72 -53.84 -15.23
CA GLY A 501 -27.94 -54.51 -13.95
C GLY A 501 -27.84 -53.61 -12.73
N ILE A 502 -26.92 -52.65 -12.70
CA ILE A 502 -26.86 -51.61 -11.64
C ILE A 502 -27.78 -50.46 -12.06
N ASP A 503 -29.09 -50.69 -11.93
CA ASP A 503 -30.13 -49.82 -12.48
C ASP A 503 -31.25 -49.49 -11.47
N LYS A 504 -31.13 -49.94 -10.20
CA LYS A 504 -32.13 -49.70 -9.15
C LYS A 504 -31.80 -48.42 -8.39
N PHE A 505 -32.48 -47.33 -8.71
CA PHE A 505 -32.30 -46.04 -8.04
C PHE A 505 -32.88 -46.09 -6.63
N VAL A 506 -32.03 -45.84 -5.63
CA VAL A 506 -32.42 -45.72 -4.22
C VAL A 506 -32.43 -44.26 -3.78
N LYS A 507 -31.58 -43.42 -4.39
CA LYS A 507 -31.54 -41.97 -4.18
C LYS A 507 -31.19 -41.27 -5.49
N GLY A 508 -31.86 -40.16 -5.80
CA GLY A 508 -31.73 -39.47 -7.09
C GLY A 508 -32.55 -40.11 -8.21
N ASP A 509 -32.41 -39.62 -9.44
CA ASP A 509 -33.16 -40.11 -10.60
C ASP A 509 -32.29 -40.24 -11.87
N LYS A 510 -32.84 -40.90 -12.90
CA LYS A 510 -32.13 -41.18 -14.19
C LYS A 510 -31.75 -39.93 -14.99
N THR A 511 -32.42 -38.80 -14.74
CA THR A 511 -32.19 -37.52 -15.42
C THR A 511 -31.12 -36.67 -14.73
N GLN A 512 -30.79 -37.01 -13.48
CA GLN A 512 -29.75 -36.34 -12.72
C GLN A 512 -28.39 -36.47 -13.42
N LEU A 513 -27.80 -35.33 -13.73
CA LEU A 513 -26.46 -35.23 -14.27
C LEU A 513 -25.49 -34.98 -13.13
N LEU A 514 -24.58 -35.92 -12.86
CA LEU A 514 -23.55 -35.73 -11.83
C LEU A 514 -22.45 -34.83 -12.39
N ASP A 515 -21.97 -33.89 -11.57
CA ASP A 515 -20.84 -33.04 -11.93
C ASP A 515 -19.60 -33.90 -12.25
N GLU A 516 -18.80 -33.53 -13.25
CA GLU A 516 -17.56 -34.23 -13.62
C GLU A 516 -16.53 -34.31 -12.49
N ASN A 517 -16.60 -33.39 -11.53
CA ASN A 517 -15.72 -33.42 -10.35
C ASN A 517 -16.17 -34.46 -9.32
N SER A 518 -17.39 -35.00 -9.47
CA SER A 518 -17.89 -36.07 -8.62
C SER A 518 -17.04 -37.32 -8.83
N THR A 519 -16.60 -37.95 -7.75
CA THR A 519 -15.95 -39.25 -7.82
C THR A 519 -17.03 -40.32 -7.78
N LEU A 520 -16.95 -41.31 -8.67
CA LEU A 520 -17.87 -42.44 -8.61
C LEU A 520 -17.37 -43.43 -7.56
N GLU A 521 -18.19 -43.71 -6.55
CA GLU A 521 -17.90 -44.69 -5.51
C GLU A 521 -18.70 -45.97 -5.80
N LEU A 522 -18.01 -47.07 -6.09
CA LEU A 522 -18.58 -48.41 -6.23
C LEU A 522 -18.32 -49.18 -4.94
N ARG A 523 -19.36 -49.55 -4.21
CA ARG A 523 -19.26 -50.44 -3.05
C ARG A 523 -19.68 -51.85 -3.41
N VAL A 524 -18.91 -52.83 -2.95
CA VAL A 524 -19.10 -54.24 -3.27
C VAL A 524 -18.99 -55.07 -2.00
N TRP A 525 -20.00 -55.88 -1.72
CA TRP A 525 -19.96 -56.92 -0.70
C TRP A 525 -20.68 -58.15 -1.24
N LEU A 526 -19.89 -59.16 -1.65
CA LEU A 526 -20.42 -60.32 -2.36
C LEU A 526 -21.24 -61.24 -1.44
N GLU A 527 -20.79 -61.43 -0.20
CA GLU A 527 -21.52 -62.24 0.78
C GLU A 527 -22.87 -61.62 1.15
N GLY A 528 -22.92 -60.30 1.33
CA GLY A 528 -24.18 -59.57 1.54
C GLY A 528 -24.98 -59.27 0.27
N LYS A 529 -24.54 -59.77 -0.90
CA LYS A 529 -25.16 -59.54 -2.22
C LYS A 529 -25.46 -58.05 -2.49
N GLN A 530 -24.51 -57.19 -2.15
CA GLN A 530 -24.61 -55.75 -2.29
C GLN A 530 -23.60 -55.23 -3.32
N VAL A 531 -24.11 -54.54 -4.33
CA VAL A 531 -23.31 -53.73 -5.24
C VAL A 531 -24.05 -52.41 -5.46
N GLU A 532 -23.39 -51.30 -5.18
CA GLU A 532 -23.97 -49.97 -5.26
C GLU A 532 -22.98 -48.95 -5.82
N VAL A 533 -23.51 -48.00 -6.58
CA VAL A 533 -22.80 -46.87 -7.17
C VAL A 533 -23.35 -45.58 -6.56
N LEU A 534 -22.45 -44.75 -6.06
CA LEU A 534 -22.76 -43.47 -5.41
C LEU A 534 -21.92 -42.35 -6.01
N ASN A 535 -22.42 -41.12 -5.89
CA ASN A 535 -21.60 -39.93 -6.11
C ASN A 535 -20.90 -39.51 -4.81
N TYR A 536 -19.57 -39.55 -4.79
CA TYR A 536 -18.76 -39.09 -3.68
C TYR A 536 -18.26 -37.65 -3.95
N PRO A 537 -18.23 -36.77 -2.95
CA PRO A 537 -18.60 -36.99 -1.54
C PRO A 537 -20.07 -36.69 -1.20
N ASP A 538 -20.87 -36.22 -2.16
CA ASP A 538 -22.19 -35.63 -1.87
C ASP A 538 -23.24 -36.65 -1.44
N TYR A 539 -23.10 -37.91 -1.87
CA TYR A 539 -24.02 -39.03 -1.64
C TYR A 539 -25.49 -38.69 -1.92
N SER A 540 -25.73 -37.76 -2.84
CA SER A 540 -27.07 -37.34 -3.27
C SER A 540 -27.69 -38.29 -4.30
N TYR A 541 -26.88 -39.20 -4.84
CA TYR A 541 -27.23 -40.16 -5.88
C TYR A 541 -26.74 -41.56 -5.49
N LYS A 542 -27.63 -42.55 -5.55
CA LYS A 542 -27.35 -43.94 -5.19
C LYS A 542 -28.13 -44.89 -6.10
N VAL A 543 -27.40 -45.76 -6.79
CA VAL A 543 -27.95 -46.81 -7.67
C VAL A 543 -27.41 -48.16 -7.25
N GLU A 544 -28.29 -49.12 -7.05
CA GLU A 544 -27.97 -50.48 -6.63
C GLU A 544 -28.19 -51.46 -7.78
N ILE A 545 -27.61 -52.65 -7.63
CA ILE A 545 -27.95 -53.80 -8.47
C ILE A 545 -29.45 -54.14 -8.36
N GLN A 546 -30.09 -54.42 -9.50
CA GLN A 546 -31.48 -54.85 -9.55
C GLN A 546 -31.65 -56.19 -8.83
N ASP A 547 -32.79 -56.35 -8.14
CA ASP A 547 -33.02 -57.52 -7.29
C ASP A 547 -32.94 -58.85 -8.07
N LYS A 548 -33.39 -58.87 -9.33
CA LYS A 548 -33.31 -60.05 -10.22
C LYS A 548 -31.87 -60.50 -10.55
N PHE A 549 -30.89 -59.61 -10.41
CA PHE A 549 -29.47 -59.89 -10.70
C PHE A 549 -28.63 -60.07 -9.44
N LYS A 550 -29.17 -59.85 -8.23
CA LYS A 550 -28.44 -60.10 -6.96
C LYS A 550 -27.92 -61.53 -6.83
N GLN A 551 -28.60 -62.50 -7.44
CA GLN A 551 -28.15 -63.89 -7.48
C GLN A 551 -26.80 -64.06 -8.19
N ASN A 552 -26.47 -63.20 -9.17
CA ASN A 552 -25.21 -63.23 -9.90
C ASN A 552 -24.01 -62.90 -8.99
N LEU A 553 -24.22 -62.26 -7.83
CA LEU A 553 -23.19 -61.98 -6.82
C LEU A 553 -22.75 -63.23 -6.03
N SER A 554 -23.46 -64.35 -6.19
CA SER A 554 -23.12 -65.63 -5.54
C SER A 554 -21.99 -66.38 -6.26
N GLN A 555 -21.52 -65.89 -7.40
CA GLN A 555 -20.44 -66.49 -8.17
C GLN A 555 -19.10 -66.35 -7.41
N LYS A 556 -18.20 -67.31 -7.60
CA LYS A 556 -16.95 -67.40 -6.83
C LYS A 556 -15.79 -66.63 -7.46
N ASP A 557 -15.90 -66.28 -8.72
CA ASP A 557 -14.81 -65.74 -9.54
C ASP A 557 -15.09 -64.29 -9.99
N LEU A 558 -15.78 -63.51 -9.17
CA LEU A 558 -16.13 -62.14 -9.53
C LEU A 558 -14.95 -61.18 -9.35
N CYS A 559 -14.69 -60.39 -10.39
CA CYS A 559 -13.66 -59.37 -10.43
C CYS A 559 -14.28 -57.99 -10.63
N LEU A 560 -13.61 -56.93 -10.12
CA LEU A 560 -13.91 -55.56 -10.52
C LEU A 560 -13.65 -55.42 -12.02
N TYR A 561 -14.58 -54.79 -12.72
CA TYR A 561 -14.58 -54.68 -14.18
C TYR A 561 -14.59 -53.23 -14.65
N PHE A 562 -13.73 -52.95 -15.63
CA PHE A 562 -13.72 -51.71 -16.40
C PHE A 562 -13.91 -51.99 -17.89
N TYR A 563 -14.91 -51.33 -18.47
CA TYR A 563 -15.10 -51.22 -19.90
C TYR A 563 -14.21 -50.11 -20.46
N LEU A 564 -13.39 -50.44 -21.46
CA LEU A 564 -12.45 -49.51 -22.06
C LEU A 564 -12.70 -49.43 -23.57
N GLU A 565 -13.16 -48.26 -24.00
CA GLU A 565 -13.33 -47.93 -25.41
C GLU A 565 -12.17 -47.04 -25.87
N GLY A 566 -11.84 -47.14 -27.16
CA GLY A 566 -10.67 -46.57 -27.80
C GLY A 566 -10.58 -45.06 -27.81
N THR A 567 -10.33 -44.46 -26.65
CA THR A 567 -9.85 -43.09 -26.47
C THR A 567 -9.04 -43.01 -25.15
N LYS A 568 -7.91 -42.28 -25.16
CA LYS A 568 -6.95 -42.12 -24.04
C LYS A 568 -7.68 -41.94 -22.69
N ILE A 569 -7.36 -42.73 -21.69
CA ILE A 569 -7.84 -42.51 -20.31
C ILE A 569 -6.60 -42.14 -19.47
N ASN A 570 -6.15 -40.88 -19.47
CA ASN A 570 -5.18 -40.47 -18.44
C ASN A 570 -5.96 -40.19 -17.16
N LYS A 571 -6.25 -41.24 -16.40
CA LYS A 571 -6.87 -41.03 -15.09
C LYS A 571 -5.78 -40.87 -14.05
N SER A 572 -5.53 -39.63 -13.66
CA SER A 572 -5.15 -39.38 -12.27
C SER A 572 -6.30 -39.88 -11.41
N GLN A 573 -6.17 -41.05 -10.79
CA GLN A 573 -6.93 -41.30 -9.57
C GLN A 573 -6.44 -40.22 -8.59
N LYS A 574 -7.24 -39.22 -8.21
CA LYS A 574 -6.96 -38.46 -6.98
C LYS A 574 -7.71 -39.15 -5.85
N LYS A 575 -6.98 -39.78 -4.92
CA LYS A 575 -7.57 -40.43 -3.74
C LYS A 575 -7.81 -39.38 -2.68
N HIS A 576 -9.06 -39.24 -2.28
CA HIS A 576 -9.37 -39.37 -0.87
C HIS A 576 -9.88 -40.79 -0.67
N GLN A 577 -9.21 -41.56 0.18
CA GLN A 577 -9.65 -42.89 0.59
C GLN A 577 -10.08 -42.82 2.05
N GLN A 578 -11.31 -43.25 2.26
CA GLN A 578 -11.87 -43.73 3.50
C GLN A 578 -12.31 -45.18 3.22
N LEU A 579 -11.91 -46.09 4.08
CA LEU A 579 -12.13 -47.54 4.11
C LEU A 579 -12.43 -47.89 5.58
N SER A 580 -13.66 -47.62 6.03
CA SER A 580 -14.10 -48.02 7.35
C SER A 580 -14.62 -49.46 7.33
N ASN A 581 -14.22 -50.26 8.32
CA ASN A 581 -14.97 -51.45 8.72
C ASN A 581 -16.38 -50.99 9.12
N PHE A 582 -17.41 -51.44 8.39
CA PHE A 582 -18.78 -51.37 8.85
C PHE A 582 -19.08 -52.61 9.69
N GLU A 583 -18.74 -52.51 10.97
CA GLU A 583 -19.54 -53.12 12.05
C GLU A 583 -20.31 -51.98 12.73
N ASN A 584 -21.64 -52.07 12.67
CA ASN A 584 -22.61 -51.19 13.32
C ASN A 584 -22.56 -49.68 12.98
N GLN A 585 -23.10 -49.31 11.81
CA GLN A 585 -24.05 -48.20 11.82
C GLN A 585 -25.44 -48.82 11.77
N SER A 586 -26.17 -48.67 12.86
CA SER A 586 -27.61 -48.93 12.93
C SER A 586 -28.33 -48.11 11.86
N MET A 587 -29.36 -48.73 11.28
CA MET A 587 -30.31 -48.17 10.32
C MET A 587 -31.26 -47.12 10.94
N GLU A 588 -30.83 -46.29 11.90
CA GLU A 588 -31.75 -45.40 12.65
C GLU A 588 -31.49 -43.88 12.55
N GLU A 589 -30.38 -43.39 11.99
CA GLU A 589 -30.08 -41.94 12.02
C GLU A 589 -30.42 -41.16 10.73
N ILE A 590 -31.55 -41.45 10.07
CA ILE A 590 -32.13 -40.59 9.00
C ILE A 590 -33.61 -40.25 9.28
N GLN A 591 -33.99 -40.06 10.55
CA GLN A 591 -35.32 -39.52 10.87
C GLN A 591 -35.36 -38.26 11.74
N ASN A 592 -34.25 -37.73 12.26
CA ASN A 592 -34.28 -36.55 13.13
C ASN A 592 -33.54 -35.33 12.57
N ASN A 593 -33.96 -34.87 11.38
CA ASN A 593 -33.79 -33.47 10.98
C ASN A 593 -35.16 -32.90 10.58
N ASN A 594 -35.99 -32.70 11.61
CA ASN A 594 -37.10 -31.76 11.65
C ASN A 594 -37.33 -31.42 13.12
N ILE A 595 -36.75 -30.30 13.56
CA ILE A 595 -37.30 -29.23 14.42
C ILE A 595 -36.27 -28.09 14.41
#